data_AF-K9WQ84-F1
#
_entry.id   AF-K9WQ84-F1
#
_cell.length_a   1.000
_cell.length_b   1.000
_cell.length_c   1.000
_cell.angle_alpha   90.00
_cell.angle_beta   90.00
_cell.angle_gamma   90.00
#
_symmetry.space_group_name_H-M   'P 1'
#
loop_
_entity.id
_entity.type
_entity.pdbx_description
1 polymer ?
#
loop_
_entity_poly.entity_id
_entity_poly.type
_entity_poly.pdbx_seq_one_letter_code
_entity_poly.pdbx_strand_id
1 'polypeptide(L)'
;MQEFQLRVVPTDNNNFALELYQCAYKKAGEKKRPAAKRIGRLKGNALVQARQVIYEVLKANNYDPKTLSHKRQAAYVLNEESGVNLALLFQALQPLSKPERIANIAAGITAMSNEESHYWFAKMSNGKRNTVLKAMRVLLGD
;
A
#
# COMPACT_ATOMS: atom_id res chain seq x y z
N MET A 1 15.68 4.32 -8.20
CA MET A 1 14.42 4.59 -7.50
C MET A 1 13.60 3.32 -7.49
N GLN A 2 13.10 2.92 -6.32
CA GLN A 2 12.30 1.72 -6.14
C GLN A 2 10.93 1.89 -6.80
N GLU A 3 10.50 0.94 -7.63
CA GLU A 3 9.17 0.96 -8.25
C GLU A 3 8.20 0.08 -7.49
N PHE A 4 6.95 0.54 -7.38
CA PHE A 4 5.84 -0.25 -6.84
C PHE A 4 4.72 -0.38 -7.85
N GLN A 5 3.94 -1.45 -7.72
CA GLN A 5 2.77 -1.71 -8.55
C GLN A 5 1.55 -1.95 -7.68
N LEU A 6 0.53 -1.11 -7.84
CA LEU A 6 -0.78 -1.32 -7.26
C LEU A 6 -1.67 -2.00 -8.29
N ARG A 7 -2.14 -3.21 -7.97
CA ARG A 7 -2.92 -4.05 -8.87
C ARG A 7 -4.34 -4.19 -8.34
N VAL A 8 -5.29 -4.07 -9.26
CA VAL A 8 -6.69 -4.42 -8.98
C VAL A 8 -6.85 -5.92 -9.20
N VAL A 9 -7.38 -6.61 -8.19
CA VAL A 9 -7.71 -8.04 -8.26
C VAL A 9 -9.21 -8.17 -8.13
N PRO A 10 -9.93 -8.50 -9.22
CA PRO A 10 -11.37 -8.72 -9.17
C PRO A 10 -11.72 -9.79 -8.13
N THR A 11 -12.86 -9.62 -7.48
CA THR A 11 -13.46 -10.61 -6.59
C THR A 11 -14.94 -10.77 -6.96
N ASP A 12 -15.65 -11.61 -6.23
CA ASP A 12 -17.06 -11.89 -6.51
C ASP A 12 -17.95 -10.63 -6.45
N ASN A 13 -19.09 -10.68 -7.14
CA ASN A 13 -20.13 -9.63 -7.13
C ASN A 13 -19.62 -8.23 -7.55
N ASN A 14 -18.83 -8.14 -8.63
CA ASN A 14 -18.27 -6.87 -9.13
C ASN A 14 -17.40 -6.09 -8.11
N ASN A 15 -16.96 -6.77 -7.05
CA ASN A 15 -16.02 -6.23 -6.09
C ASN A 15 -14.58 -6.44 -6.55
N PHE A 16 -13.65 -5.82 -5.83
CA PHE A 16 -12.23 -6.05 -6.04
C PHE A 16 -11.46 -5.88 -4.73
N ALA A 17 -10.27 -6.46 -4.72
CA ALA A 17 -9.22 -6.17 -3.77
C ALA A 17 -8.11 -5.38 -4.46
N LEU A 18 -7.29 -4.71 -3.65
CA LEU A 18 -6.04 -4.13 -4.10
C LEU A 18 -4.88 -4.95 -3.56
N GLU A 19 -3.90 -5.22 -4.41
CA GLU A 19 -2.63 -5.81 -4.03
C GLU A 19 -1.49 -4.87 -4.38
N LEU A 20 -0.61 -4.66 -3.41
CA LEU A 20 0.60 -3.85 -3.61
C LEU A 20 1.80 -4.76 -3.79
N TYR A 21 2.59 -4.47 -4.82
CA TYR A 21 3.80 -5.20 -5.17
C TYR A 21 5.01 -4.26 -5.17
N GLN A 22 6.12 -4.72 -4.63
CA GLN A 22 7.43 -4.09 -4.74
C GLN A 22 8.19 -4.75 -5.90
N CYS A 23 8.54 -4.00 -6.92
CA CYS A 23 9.23 -4.53 -8.09
C CYS A 23 10.72 -4.66 -7.79
N ALA A 24 11.36 -5.81 -8.08
CA ALA A 24 12.79 -5.95 -7.85
C ALA A 24 13.61 -4.91 -8.64
N TYR A 25 14.79 -4.52 -8.19
CA TYR A 25 15.67 -3.72 -9.03
C TYR A 25 16.09 -4.52 -10.27
N LYS A 26 16.09 -3.87 -11.44
CA LYS A 26 16.73 -4.46 -12.62
C LYS A 26 18.23 -4.30 -12.44
N LYS A 27 18.93 -5.39 -12.11
CA LYS A 27 20.39 -5.36 -12.04
C LYS A 27 20.96 -5.20 -13.46
N ALA A 28 22.03 -4.41 -13.59
CA ALA A 28 22.74 -4.28 -14.85
C ALA A 28 23.21 -5.68 -15.32
N GLY A 29 22.95 -6.03 -16.59
CA GLY A 29 23.30 -7.33 -17.17
C GLY A 29 22.22 -8.41 -17.09
N GLU A 30 21.15 -8.24 -16.31
CA GLU A 30 20.04 -9.22 -16.27
C GLU A 30 19.06 -9.02 -17.44
N LYS A 31 18.86 -10.09 -18.23
CA LYS A 31 17.91 -10.11 -19.37
C LYS A 31 16.45 -9.95 -18.92
N LYS A 32 16.10 -10.37 -17.70
CA LYS A 32 14.74 -10.31 -17.15
C LYS A 32 14.78 -9.78 -15.72
N ARG A 33 13.87 -8.86 -15.40
CA ARG A 33 13.65 -8.36 -14.04
C ARG A 33 13.10 -9.50 -13.17
N PRO A 34 13.62 -9.71 -11.95
CA PRO A 34 13.03 -10.67 -11.02
C PRO A 34 11.55 -10.35 -10.73
N ALA A 35 10.78 -11.36 -10.31
CA ALA A 35 9.37 -11.20 -10.03
C ALA A 35 9.12 -10.17 -8.91
N ALA A 36 8.07 -9.36 -9.07
CA ALA A 36 7.68 -8.40 -8.05
C ALA A 36 7.16 -9.13 -6.79
N LYS A 37 7.54 -8.66 -5.61
CA LYS A 37 7.15 -9.24 -4.32
C LYS A 37 5.84 -8.59 -3.84
N ARG A 38 4.81 -9.38 -3.56
CA ARG A 38 3.58 -8.88 -2.94
C ARG A 38 3.85 -8.43 -1.50
N ILE A 39 3.53 -7.19 -1.18
CA ILE A 39 3.73 -6.59 0.14
C ILE A 39 2.48 -6.72 1.01
N GLY A 40 1.31 -6.47 0.41
CA GLY A 40 0.04 -6.49 1.12
C GLY A 40 -1.14 -6.56 0.19
N ARG A 41 -2.30 -6.84 0.79
CA ARG A 41 -3.61 -6.89 0.12
C ARG A 41 -4.65 -6.20 1.00
N LEU A 42 -5.46 -5.33 0.41
CA LEU A 42 -6.57 -4.66 1.07
C LEU A 42 -7.88 -5.01 0.35
N LYS A 43 -8.94 -5.31 1.11
CA LYS A 43 -10.25 -5.70 0.59
C LYS A 43 -11.36 -5.34 1.58
N GLY A 44 -12.62 -5.40 1.12
CA GLY A 44 -13.80 -5.22 1.98
C GLY A 44 -13.81 -3.86 2.69
N ASN A 45 -14.24 -3.82 3.94
CA ASN A 45 -14.40 -2.57 4.69
C ASN A 45 -13.09 -1.77 4.78
N ALA A 46 -11.94 -2.42 5.02
CA ALA A 46 -10.66 -1.71 5.11
C ALA A 46 -10.30 -0.99 3.80
N LEU A 47 -10.65 -1.56 2.64
CA LEU A 47 -10.48 -0.89 1.34
C LEU A 47 -11.45 0.29 1.17
N VAL A 48 -12.69 0.14 1.64
CA VAL A 48 -13.68 1.24 1.60
C VAL A 48 -13.19 2.43 2.42
N GLN A 49 -12.70 2.18 3.64
CA GLN A 49 -12.18 3.24 4.53
C GLN A 49 -10.90 3.89 3.98
N ALA A 50 -10.00 3.11 3.37
CA ALA A 50 -8.75 3.63 2.80
C ALA A 50 -8.93 4.28 1.41
N ARG A 51 -10.15 4.33 0.86
CA ARG A 51 -10.38 4.71 -0.54
C ARG A 51 -9.90 6.13 -0.87
N GLN A 52 -10.12 7.07 0.04
CA GLN A 52 -9.71 8.46 -0.16
C GLN A 52 -8.18 8.59 -0.25
N VAL A 53 -7.45 7.93 0.65
CA VAL A 53 -5.97 7.89 0.63
C VAL A 53 -5.46 7.26 -0.67
N ILE A 54 -6.09 6.17 -1.12
CA ILE A 54 -5.72 5.54 -2.40
C ILE A 54 -5.97 6.49 -3.58
N TYR A 55 -7.07 7.24 -3.57
CA TYR A 55 -7.37 8.22 -4.62
C TYR A 55 -6.33 9.33 -4.69
N GLU A 56 -5.89 9.84 -3.53
CA GLU A 56 -4.84 10.86 -3.45
C GLU A 56 -3.51 10.33 -3.99
N VAL A 57 -3.14 9.10 -3.62
CA VAL A 57 -1.95 8.44 -4.17
C VAL A 57 -2.06 8.27 -5.70
N LEU A 58 -3.22 7.87 -6.22
CA LEU A 58 -3.41 7.76 -7.66
C LEU A 58 -3.22 9.12 -8.37
N LYS A 59 -3.79 10.19 -7.82
CA LYS A 59 -3.59 11.55 -8.36
C LYS A 59 -2.13 11.98 -8.33
N ALA A 60 -1.43 11.74 -7.22
CA ALA A 60 -0.01 12.06 -7.07
C ALA A 60 0.88 11.32 -8.09
N ASN A 61 0.42 10.17 -8.60
CA ASN A 61 1.08 9.39 -9.64
C ASN A 61 0.47 9.62 -11.04
N ASN A 62 -0.25 10.74 -11.25
CA ASN A 62 -0.85 11.15 -12.52
C ASN A 62 -1.88 10.17 -13.10
N TYR A 63 -2.58 9.42 -12.23
CA TYR A 63 -3.71 8.59 -12.63
C TYR A 63 -5.04 9.24 -12.27
N ASP A 64 -6.04 9.07 -13.13
CA ASP A 64 -7.43 9.38 -12.79
C ASP A 64 -7.96 8.32 -11.79
N PRO A 65 -8.37 8.71 -10.56
CA PRO A 65 -8.92 7.79 -9.58
C PRO A 65 -10.19 7.06 -10.03
N LYS A 66 -10.94 7.60 -11.00
CA LYS A 66 -12.12 6.93 -11.57
C LYS A 66 -11.76 5.64 -12.30
N THR A 67 -10.49 5.46 -12.68
CA THR A 67 -10.02 4.20 -13.25
C THR A 67 -9.92 3.07 -12.23
N LEU A 68 -10.04 3.36 -10.93
CA LEU A 68 -10.01 2.37 -9.85
C LEU A 68 -11.35 1.59 -9.82
N SER A 69 -11.41 0.52 -10.61
CA SER A 69 -12.58 -0.36 -10.70
C SER A 69 -12.17 -1.81 -10.90
N HIS A 70 -13.08 -2.74 -10.60
CA HIS A 70 -12.88 -4.18 -10.83
C HIS A 70 -12.55 -4.55 -12.28
N LYS A 71 -12.80 -3.66 -13.25
CA LYS A 71 -12.50 -3.91 -14.68
C LYS A 71 -11.06 -3.61 -15.04
N ARG A 72 -10.31 -2.90 -14.20
CA ARG A 72 -8.94 -2.50 -14.51
C ARG A 72 -8.00 -3.71 -14.47
N GLN A 73 -7.32 -3.96 -15.58
CA GLN A 73 -6.32 -5.03 -15.70
C GLN A 73 -4.89 -4.53 -15.56
N ALA A 74 -4.60 -3.31 -16.03
CA ALA A 74 -3.27 -2.72 -15.95
C ALA A 74 -2.93 -2.28 -14.52
N ALA A 75 -1.72 -2.59 -14.06
CA ALA A 75 -1.22 -2.07 -12.78
C ALA A 75 -1.10 -0.53 -12.82
N TYR A 76 -1.23 0.10 -11.65
CA TYR A 76 -0.73 1.46 -11.45
C TYR A 76 0.74 1.37 -11.06
N VAL A 77 1.60 2.08 -11.78
CA VAL A 77 3.02 2.20 -11.44
C VAL A 77 3.17 3.37 -10.51
N LEU A 78 3.66 3.11 -9.31
CA LEU A 78 3.81 4.12 -8.26
C LEU A 78 5.28 4.46 -8.07
N ASN A 79 5.54 5.74 -7.78
CA ASN A 79 6.82 6.19 -7.28
C ASN A 79 7.14 5.57 -5.91
N GLU A 80 8.40 5.73 -5.49
CA GLU A 80 8.91 5.12 -4.27
C GLU A 80 8.16 5.59 -3.02
N GLU A 81 7.97 6.90 -2.87
CA GLU A 81 7.27 7.52 -1.73
C GLU A 81 5.84 6.99 -1.59
N SER A 82 5.05 7.04 -2.66
CA SER A 82 3.68 6.53 -2.68
C SER A 82 3.61 5.03 -2.40
N GLY A 83 4.56 4.27 -2.96
CA GLY A 83 4.64 2.83 -2.76
C GLY A 83 4.98 2.46 -1.32
N VAL A 84 5.91 3.17 -0.69
CA VAL A 84 6.29 2.98 0.72
C VAL A 84 5.14 3.34 1.65
N ASN A 85 4.46 4.47 1.41
CA ASN A 85 3.30 4.88 2.21
C ASN A 85 2.16 3.85 2.13
N LEU A 86 1.80 3.41 0.91
CA LEU A 86 0.79 2.35 0.74
C LEU A 86 1.24 1.01 1.33
N ALA A 87 2.53 0.69 1.34
CA ALA A 87 3.06 -0.52 1.94
C ALA A 87 2.85 -0.55 3.46
N LEU A 88 3.01 0.60 4.13
CA LEU A 88 2.68 0.76 5.54
C LEU A 88 1.17 0.60 5.75
N LEU A 89 0.37 1.35 4.98
CA LEU A 89 -1.09 1.35 5.07
C LEU A 89 -1.67 -0.06 4.94
N PHE A 90 -1.31 -0.80 3.89
CA PHE A 90 -1.86 -2.12 3.61
C PHE A 90 -1.53 -3.12 4.72
N GLN A 91 -0.33 -3.06 5.28
CA GLN A 91 0.09 -3.97 6.33
C GLN A 91 -0.52 -3.58 7.70
N ALA A 92 -0.65 -2.29 7.98
CA ALA A 92 -1.22 -1.81 9.22
C ALA A 92 -2.73 -2.11 9.30
N LEU A 93 -3.48 -1.93 8.21
CA LEU A 93 -4.93 -2.07 8.19
C LEU A 93 -5.46 -3.51 8.11
N GLN A 94 -4.66 -4.47 7.63
CA GLN A 94 -5.11 -5.84 7.35
C GLN A 94 -5.92 -6.55 8.45
N PRO A 95 -5.54 -6.51 9.74
CA PRO A 95 -6.28 -7.19 10.80
C PRO A 95 -7.41 -6.34 11.41
N LEU A 96 -7.63 -5.11 10.91
CA LEU A 96 -8.53 -4.15 11.56
C LEU A 96 -9.94 -4.22 10.98
N SER A 97 -10.92 -4.12 11.86
CA SER A 97 -12.34 -4.05 11.52
C SER A 97 -13.02 -2.75 11.96
N LYS A 98 -12.53 -2.12 13.03
CA LYS A 98 -13.10 -0.89 13.61
C LYS A 98 -12.84 0.32 12.69
N PRO A 99 -13.87 1.00 12.16
CA PRO A 99 -13.71 2.11 11.22
C PRO A 99 -12.88 3.27 11.75
N GLU A 100 -13.14 3.74 12.97
CA GLU A 100 -12.40 4.85 13.59
C GLU A 100 -10.90 4.55 13.67
N ARG A 101 -10.54 3.36 14.14
CA ARG A 101 -9.15 2.93 14.22
C ARG A 101 -8.48 2.83 12.85
N ILE A 102 -9.22 2.41 11.82
CA ILE A 102 -8.71 2.41 10.45
C ILE A 102 -8.46 3.84 9.96
N ALA A 103 -9.39 4.76 10.23
CA ALA A 103 -9.27 6.16 9.85
C ALA A 103 -8.08 6.85 10.53
N ASN A 104 -7.91 6.69 11.85
CA ASN A 104 -6.80 7.28 12.60
C ASN A 104 -5.45 6.78 12.07
N ILE A 105 -5.32 5.47 11.86
CA ILE A 105 -4.08 4.88 11.32
C ILE A 105 -3.81 5.35 9.90
N ALA A 106 -4.84 5.44 9.06
CA ALA A 106 -4.69 5.93 7.70
C ALA A 106 -4.24 7.39 7.68
N ALA A 107 -4.86 8.25 8.48
CA ALA A 107 -4.49 9.65 8.61
C ALA A 107 -3.05 9.81 9.14
N GLY A 108 -2.70 9.06 10.18
CA GLY A 108 -1.35 9.06 10.75
C GLY A 108 -0.28 8.65 9.75
N ILE A 109 -0.54 7.62 8.93
CA ILE A 109 0.39 7.20 7.87
C ILE A 109 0.49 8.25 6.76
N THR A 110 -0.63 8.86 6.34
CA THR A 110 -0.61 9.91 5.30
C THR A 110 0.12 11.18 5.76
N ALA A 111 0.11 11.47 7.07
CA ALA A 111 0.79 12.63 7.65
C ALA A 111 2.30 12.43 7.84
N MET A 112 2.82 11.20 7.69
CA MET A 112 4.25 10.92 7.87
C MET A 112 5.08 11.64 6.81
N SER A 113 6.26 12.12 7.23
CA SER A 113 7.25 12.57 6.26
C SER A 113 7.74 11.39 5.39
N ASN A 114 8.39 11.72 4.28
CA ASN A 114 8.97 10.70 3.41
C ASN A 114 10.03 9.87 4.17
N GLU A 115 10.89 10.52 4.95
CA GLU A 115 11.92 9.88 5.77
C GLU A 115 11.31 8.96 6.83
N GLU A 116 10.27 9.42 7.52
CA GLU A 116 9.58 8.64 8.54
C GLU A 116 8.93 7.39 7.93
N SER A 117 8.25 7.54 6.80
CA SER A 117 7.63 6.42 6.08
C SER A 117 8.68 5.37 5.68
N HIS A 118 9.83 5.83 5.18
CA HIS A 118 10.94 4.95 4.82
C HIS A 118 11.57 4.25 6.04
N TYR A 119 11.72 4.96 7.16
CA TYR A 119 12.23 4.39 8.40
C TYR A 119 11.35 3.22 8.88
N TRP A 120 10.03 3.43 8.96
CA TRP A 120 9.10 2.38 9.36
C TRP A 120 9.11 1.20 8.39
N PHE A 121 9.16 1.47 7.08
CA PHE A 121 9.22 0.43 6.05
C PHE A 121 10.50 -0.41 6.11
N ALA A 122 11.66 0.22 6.33
CA ALA A 122 12.91 -0.47 6.55
C ALA A 122 12.87 -1.34 7.82
N LYS A 123 12.31 -0.83 8.92
CA LYS A 123 12.13 -1.60 10.16
C LYS A 123 11.23 -2.82 9.98
N MET A 124 10.16 -2.72 9.20
CA MET A 124 9.32 -3.89 8.87
C MET A 124 10.07 -4.94 8.05
N SER A 125 10.94 -4.50 7.15
CA SER A 125 11.70 -5.40 6.26
C SER A 125 12.82 -6.16 6.98
N ASN A 126 13.32 -5.64 8.10
CA ASN A 126 14.40 -6.23 8.91
C ASN A 126 13.94 -7.33 9.90
N GLY A 127 12.94 -8.14 9.51
CA GLY A 127 12.49 -9.31 10.31
C GLY A 127 11.65 -9.02 11.55
N LYS A 128 11.45 -7.74 11.93
CA LYS A 128 10.64 -7.33 13.09
C LYS A 128 9.22 -6.87 12.73
N ARG A 129 8.70 -7.31 11.59
CA ARG A 129 7.42 -6.86 11.01
C ARG A 129 6.27 -6.82 12.01
N ASN A 130 6.01 -7.90 12.74
CA ASN A 130 4.86 -7.95 13.66
C ASN A 130 4.98 -6.98 14.83
N THR A 131 6.17 -6.84 15.40
CA THR A 131 6.45 -5.89 16.48
C THR A 131 6.30 -4.45 16.00
N VAL A 132 6.82 -4.14 14.81
CA VAL A 132 6.70 -2.81 14.19
C VAL A 132 5.24 -2.48 13.90
N LEU A 133 4.50 -3.40 13.28
CA LEU A 133 3.07 -3.19 13.00
C LEU A 133 2.24 -3.03 14.28
N LYS A 134 2.58 -3.76 15.35
CA LYS A 134 1.94 -3.55 16.66
C LYS A 134 2.22 -2.15 17.18
N ALA A 135 3.47 -1.71 17.17
CA ALA A 135 3.86 -0.37 17.61
C ALA A 135 3.14 0.74 16.82
N MET A 136 3.12 0.64 15.48
CA MET A 136 2.41 1.60 14.63
C MET A 136 0.91 1.67 14.94
N ARG A 137 0.25 0.52 15.13
CA ARG A 137 -1.19 0.47 15.46
C ARG A 137 -1.54 0.96 16.87
N VAL A 138 -0.55 1.03 17.75
CA VAL A 138 -0.71 1.67 19.07
C VAL A 138 -0.49 3.16 18.91
N LEU A 139 0.61 3.57 18.29
CA LEU A 139 0.97 4.99 18.11
C LEU A 139 -0.08 5.79 17.31
N LEU A 140 -0.66 5.19 16.27
CA LEU A 140 -1.54 5.87 15.32
C LEU A 140 -3.02 5.48 15.47
N GLY A 141 -3.32 4.56 16.40
CA GLY A 141 -4.65 3.92 16.48
C GLY A 141 -5.59 4.52 17.52
N ASP A 142 -5.10 5.48 18.30
CA ASP A 142 -5.88 6.22 19.28
C ASP A 142 -6.56 7.44 18.65
#